data_AF-A0ABD3EEF5-F1
#
_entry.id   AF-A0ABD3EEF5-F1
#
_cell.length_a   1.000
_cell.length_b   1.000
_cell.length_c   1.000
_cell.angle_alpha   90.00
_cell.angle_beta   90.00
_cell.angle_gamma   90.00
#
_symmetry.space_group_name_H-M   'P 1'
#
loop_
_entity.id
_entity.type
_entity.pdbx_description
1 polymer ?
#
loop_
_entity_poly.entity_id
_entity_poly.type
_entity_poly.pdbx_seq_one_letter_code
_entity_poly.pdbx_strand_id
1 'polypeptide(L)'
;MSLLKTSEQEKQSSLIPVVNHDDAPIVSSYNDRIRPLLDTVDHLRHLKIMQEGIQLPTIVVVGDQSSGKSSVLESLAGISLPRGQGICTRVPLVMRLQNHSNPDPELFLEYDGKTVPTDEKNIAYAISLATRRDGRKRERDFE
;
A
#
# COMPACT_ATOMS: atom_id res chain seq x y z
N MET A 1 -16.32 -65.49 26.51
CA MET A 1 -16.31 -64.82 27.82
C MET A 1 -14.96 -64.14 28.03
N SER A 2 -14.83 -62.88 27.63
CA SER A 2 -13.95 -61.86 28.26
C SER A 2 -14.29 -60.52 27.57
N LEU A 3 -15.21 -59.74 28.15
CA LEU A 3 -14.95 -58.66 29.10
C LEU A 3 -14.09 -57.52 28.53
N LEU A 4 -14.83 -56.48 28.16
CA LEU A 4 -14.47 -55.11 27.82
C LEU A 4 -13.29 -54.55 28.63
N LYS A 5 -12.40 -53.83 27.94
CA LYS A 5 -11.67 -52.71 28.54
C LYS A 5 -12.08 -51.42 27.84
N THR A 6 -12.82 -50.63 28.60
CA THR A 6 -13.04 -49.19 28.48
C THR A 6 -11.73 -48.43 28.65
N SER A 7 -11.50 -47.43 27.79
CA SER A 7 -11.04 -46.10 28.20
C SER A 7 -11.08 -45.18 26.98
N GLU A 8 -12.21 -44.52 26.81
CA GLU A 8 -12.29 -43.21 26.16
C GLU A 8 -11.39 -42.26 26.97
N GLN A 9 -10.33 -41.77 26.34
CA GLN A 9 -9.74 -40.49 26.73
C GLN A 9 -9.96 -39.57 25.54
N GLU A 10 -11.06 -38.83 25.61
CA GLU A 10 -11.30 -37.64 24.81
C GLU A 10 -10.12 -36.70 25.01
N LYS A 11 -9.21 -36.69 24.03
CA LYS A 11 -8.27 -35.59 23.89
C LYS A 11 -9.10 -34.41 23.42
N GLN A 12 -9.57 -33.60 24.38
CA GLN A 12 -10.19 -32.30 24.16
C GLN A 12 -9.16 -31.40 23.44
N SER A 13 -9.01 -31.59 22.13
CA SER A 13 -8.36 -30.62 21.26
C SER A 13 -9.35 -29.48 21.17
N SER A 14 -9.11 -28.44 21.97
CA SER A 14 -9.80 -27.17 21.86
C SER A 14 -9.81 -26.73 20.41
N LEU A 15 -10.95 -26.93 19.73
CA LEU A 15 -11.26 -26.26 18.48
C LEU A 15 -11.40 -24.79 18.86
N ILE A 16 -10.30 -24.06 18.82
CA ILE A 16 -10.37 -22.61 18.67
C ILE A 16 -11.13 -22.43 17.35
N PRO A 17 -12.30 -21.79 17.33
CA PRO A 17 -12.94 -21.49 16.06
C PRO A 17 -11.91 -20.65 15.30
N VAL A 18 -11.50 -21.14 14.13
CA VAL A 18 -10.71 -20.33 13.20
C VAL A 18 -11.65 -19.20 12.82
N VAL A 19 -11.53 -18.07 13.53
CA VAL A 19 -12.26 -16.85 13.18
C VAL A 19 -11.68 -16.44 11.83
N ASN A 20 -12.40 -16.71 10.75
CA ASN A 20 -12.06 -16.15 9.45
C ASN A 20 -12.01 -14.64 9.64
N HIS A 21 -10.86 -14.04 9.39
CA HIS A 21 -10.63 -12.63 9.69
C HIS A 21 -11.58 -11.70 8.90
N ASP A 22 -12.19 -12.24 7.84
CA ASP A 22 -13.21 -11.63 7.01
C ASP A 22 -14.58 -11.46 7.70
N ASP A 23 -14.88 -12.22 8.76
CA ASP A 23 -16.17 -12.20 9.45
C ASP A 23 -16.25 -11.17 10.59
N ALA A 24 -15.16 -10.45 10.86
CA ALA A 24 -15.20 -9.36 11.83
C ALA A 24 -16.18 -8.26 11.33
N PRO A 25 -17.16 -7.80 12.14
CA PRO A 25 -18.19 -6.86 11.66
C PRO A 25 -17.67 -5.56 11.04
N ILE A 26 -16.49 -5.11 11.48
CA ILE A 26 -15.83 -3.92 10.91
C ILE A 26 -15.21 -4.21 9.53
N VAL A 27 -14.69 -5.43 9.33
CA VAL A 27 -14.04 -5.87 8.09
C VAL A 27 -15.09 -6.17 7.03
N SER A 28 -16.18 -6.86 7.38
CA SER A 28 -17.28 -7.14 6.45
C SER A 28 -17.96 -5.85 5.95
N SER A 29 -18.30 -4.93 6.86
CA SER A 29 -18.88 -3.63 6.49
C SER A 29 -17.95 -2.81 5.58
N TYR A 30 -16.64 -2.84 5.83
CA TYR A 30 -15.65 -2.20 4.97
C TYR A 30 -15.60 -2.85 3.58
N ASN A 31 -15.54 -4.17 3.52
CA ASN A 31 -15.49 -4.94 2.28
C ASN A 31 -16.74 -4.70 1.42
N ASP A 32 -17.92 -4.66 2.02
CA ASP A 32 -19.19 -4.57 1.29
C ASP A 32 -19.53 -3.15 0.82
N ARG A 33 -19.10 -2.12 1.57
CA ARG A 33 -19.53 -0.73 1.31
C ARG A 33 -18.40 0.17 0.86
N ILE A 34 -17.22 0.06 1.47
CA ILE A 34 -16.13 1.01 1.24
C ILE A 34 -15.28 0.57 0.06
N ARG A 35 -14.94 -0.72 -0.05
CA ARG A 35 -14.13 -1.21 -1.18
C ARG A 35 -14.73 -0.92 -2.56
N PRO A 36 -16.04 -1.16 -2.83
CA PRO A 36 -16.59 -0.87 -4.14
C PRO A 36 -16.48 0.61 -4.55
N LEU A 37 -16.55 1.53 -3.57
CA LEU A 37 -16.36 2.95 -3.81
C LEU A 37 -14.90 3.29 -4.13
N LEU A 38 -13.95 2.70 -3.40
CA LEU A 38 -12.52 2.87 -3.68
C LEU A 38 -12.16 2.33 -5.06
N ASP A 39 -12.67 1.14 -5.40
CA ASP A 39 -12.46 0.52 -6.72
C ASP A 39 -13.02 1.39 -7.85
N THR A 40 -14.20 1.99 -7.63
CA THR A 40 -14.80 2.93 -8.59
C THR A 40 -13.92 4.17 -8.78
N VAL A 41 -13.42 4.78 -7.70
CA VAL A 41 -12.50 5.93 -7.78
C VAL A 41 -11.22 5.55 -8.52
N ASP A 42 -10.68 4.36 -8.29
CA ASP A 42 -9.52 3.84 -8.99
C ASP A 42 -9.79 3.62 -10.49
N HIS A 43 -10.93 3.04 -10.86
CA HIS A 43 -11.33 2.91 -12.26
C HIS A 43 -11.43 4.26 -12.96
N LEU A 44 -12.09 5.24 -12.34
CA LEU A 44 -12.19 6.59 -12.89
C LEU A 44 -10.81 7.23 -13.07
N ARG A 45 -9.86 6.99 -12.15
CA ARG A 45 -8.49 7.50 -12.27
C ARG A 45 -7.76 6.91 -13.48
N HIS A 46 -7.95 5.62 -13.77
CA HIS A 46 -7.37 4.97 -14.95
C HIS A 46 -7.95 5.47 -16.27
N LEU A 47 -9.21 5.91 -16.27
CA LEU A 47 -9.85 6.56 -17.42
C LEU A 47 -9.35 7.99 -17.69
N LYS A 48 -8.39 8.48 -16.88
CA LYS A 48 -7.77 9.80 -17.03
C LYS A 48 -8.77 10.96 -17.01
N ILE A 49 -9.95 10.79 -16.38
CA ILE A 49 -10.99 11.82 -16.34
C ILE A 49 -10.56 13.10 -15.63
N MET A 50 -9.50 13.03 -14.82
CA MET A 50 -8.88 14.21 -14.21
C MET A 50 -8.25 15.15 -15.24
N GLN A 51 -7.86 14.65 -16.42
CA GLN A 51 -7.37 15.46 -17.54
C GLN A 51 -8.50 16.24 -18.21
N GLU A 52 -9.74 15.73 -18.11
CA GLU A 52 -10.97 16.37 -18.60
C GLU A 52 -11.57 17.35 -17.57
N GLY A 53 -10.85 17.64 -16.48
CA GLY A 53 -11.27 18.59 -15.45
C GLY A 53 -12.14 18.02 -14.32
N ILE A 54 -12.41 16.71 -14.32
CA ILE A 54 -13.17 16.07 -13.23
C ILE A 54 -12.22 15.69 -12.09
N GLN A 55 -12.38 16.34 -10.93
CA GLN A 55 -11.56 16.03 -9.77
C GLN A 55 -12.02 14.72 -9.09
N LEU A 56 -11.04 13.85 -8.78
CA LEU A 56 -11.27 12.63 -8.01
C LEU A 56 -10.86 12.82 -6.54
N PRO A 57 -11.57 12.19 -5.59
CA PRO A 57 -11.17 12.19 -4.19
C PRO A 57 -9.72 11.74 -4.03
N THR A 58 -8.94 12.56 -3.32
CA THR A 58 -7.51 12.32 -3.07
C THR A 58 -7.18 12.76 -1.65
N ILE A 59 -6.32 12.01 -0.96
CA ILE A 59 -5.81 12.37 0.36
C ILE A 59 -4.44 13.02 0.16
N VAL A 60 -4.24 14.21 0.73
CA VAL A 60 -2.96 14.92 0.70
C VAL A 60 -2.38 14.97 2.09
N VAL A 61 -1.13 14.57 2.24
CA VAL A 61 -0.41 14.61 3.51
C VAL A 61 0.47 15.86 3.54
N VAL A 62 0.19 16.75 4.50
CA VAL A 62 0.90 18.04 4.68
C VAL A 62 1.37 18.20 6.12
N GLY A 63 2.41 19.01 6.32
CA GLY A 63 2.91 19.36 7.65
C GLY A 63 4.40 19.67 7.67
N ASP A 64 4.85 20.28 8.76
CA ASP A 64 6.22 20.79 8.94
C ASP A 64 7.30 19.72 8.76
N GLN A 65 8.52 20.13 8.41
CA GLN A 65 9.65 19.21 8.33
C GLN A 65 9.79 18.40 9.62
N SER A 66 10.07 17.10 9.51
CA SER A 66 10.22 16.18 10.66
C SER A 66 8.94 15.88 11.46
N SER A 67 7.74 16.30 11.03
CA SER A 67 6.47 15.95 11.69
C SER A 67 6.01 14.48 11.56
N GLY A 68 6.86 13.59 11.03
CA GLY A 68 6.53 12.16 10.90
C GLY A 68 5.70 11.75 9.68
N LYS A 69 5.44 12.65 8.73
CA LYS A 69 4.72 12.35 7.46
C LYS A 69 5.24 11.11 6.75
N SER A 70 6.55 11.02 6.55
CA SER A 70 7.18 9.87 5.90
C SER A 70 6.95 8.60 6.72
N SER A 71 7.11 8.67 8.04
CA SER A 71 6.89 7.54 8.96
C SER A 71 5.46 6.98 8.88
N VAL A 72 4.45 7.85 8.77
CA VAL A 72 3.05 7.43 8.59
C VAL A 72 2.87 6.73 7.24
N LEU A 73 3.38 7.31 6.15
CA LEU A 73 3.28 6.72 4.82
C LEU A 73 4.02 5.38 4.72
N GLU A 74 5.20 5.27 5.33
CA GLU A 74 5.97 4.03 5.41
C GLU A 74 5.20 2.94 6.18
N SER A 75 4.56 3.30 7.30
CA SER A 75 3.76 2.37 8.10
C SER A 75 2.50 1.89 7.37
N LEU A 76 1.87 2.77 6.59
CA LEU A 76 0.68 2.43 5.79
C LEU A 76 1.02 1.54 4.59
N ALA A 77 2.15 1.82 3.92
CA ALA A 77 2.54 1.13 2.69
C ALA A 77 3.44 -0.08 2.91
N GLY A 78 3.97 -0.28 4.11
CA GLY A 78 4.92 -1.38 4.40
C GLY A 78 6.28 -1.22 3.72
N ILE A 79 6.64 0.00 3.28
CA ILE A 79 7.90 0.27 2.59
C ILE A 79 8.75 1.29 3.33
N SER A 80 10.05 1.31 3.06
CA SER A 80 10.92 2.41 3.47
C SER A 80 10.95 3.50 2.41
N LEU A 81 10.77 4.75 2.82
CA LEU A 81 10.95 5.91 1.96
C LEU A 81 12.39 6.44 2.09
N PRO A 82 12.91 7.18 1.11
CA PRO A 82 14.23 7.79 1.22
C PRO A 82 14.36 8.67 2.47
N ARG A 83 15.40 8.43 3.29
CA ARG A 83 15.73 9.22 4.49
C ARG A 83 17.20 9.70 4.44
N GLY A 84 17.50 10.89 4.98
CA GLY A 84 18.86 11.43 5.11
C GLY A 84 18.92 12.95 5.36
N GLN A 85 20.06 13.47 5.81
CA GLN A 85 20.26 14.92 6.01
C GLN A 85 20.08 15.67 4.67
N GLY A 86 19.25 16.70 4.65
CA GLY A 86 18.94 17.49 3.45
C GLY A 86 18.02 16.79 2.43
N ILE A 87 17.48 15.61 2.77
CA ILE A 87 16.50 14.88 1.96
C ILE A 87 15.10 15.22 2.47
N CYS A 88 14.58 16.36 2.04
CA CYS A 88 13.14 16.59 2.00
C CYS A 88 12.58 15.93 0.74
N THR A 89 11.30 15.56 0.74
CA THR A 89 10.57 15.15 -0.48
C THR A 89 10.54 16.32 -1.46
N ARG A 90 11.48 16.36 -2.42
CA ARG A 90 11.65 17.49 -3.36
C ARG A 90 10.68 17.45 -4.53
N VAL A 91 10.15 16.26 -4.82
CA VAL A 91 9.14 16.01 -5.87
C VAL A 91 7.93 15.38 -5.19
N PRO A 92 6.69 15.80 -5.50
CA PRO A 92 5.49 15.18 -4.94
C PRO A 92 5.50 13.67 -5.17
N LEU A 93 5.35 12.91 -4.09
CA LEU A 93 5.20 11.45 -4.16
C LEU A 93 3.71 11.12 -4.19
N VAL A 94 3.27 10.44 -5.24
CA VAL A 94 1.91 9.89 -5.33
C VAL A 94 1.98 8.42 -4.92
N MET A 95 1.28 8.07 -3.84
CA MET A 95 1.21 6.70 -3.34
C MET A 95 -0.15 6.11 -3.66
N ARG A 96 -0.15 4.92 -4.28
CA ARG A 96 -1.36 4.18 -4.66
C ARG A 96 -1.29 2.81 -4.01
N LEU A 97 -2.18 2.55 -3.06
CA LEU A 97 -2.32 1.25 -2.41
C LEU A 97 -3.57 0.59 -2.99
N GLN A 98 -3.40 -0.62 -3.52
CA GLN A 98 -4.47 -1.35 -4.20
C GLN A 98 -4.62 -2.72 -3.57
N ASN A 99 -5.86 -3.21 -3.53
CA ASN A 99 -6.10 -4.56 -3.08
C ASN A 99 -5.52 -5.55 -4.10
N HIS A 100 -4.86 -6.58 -3.61
CA HIS A 100 -4.28 -7.62 -4.44
C HIS A 100 -4.67 -8.98 -3.89
N SER A 101 -5.08 -9.90 -4.77
CA SER A 101 -5.51 -11.25 -4.35
C SER A 101 -4.35 -12.16 -3.98
N ASN A 102 -3.13 -11.84 -4.42
CA ASN A 102 -1.92 -12.55 -4.02
C ASN A 102 -1.46 -12.01 -2.64
N PRO A 103 -1.14 -12.87 -1.67
CA PRO A 103 -0.55 -12.45 -0.40
C PRO A 103 0.83 -11.78 -0.56
N ASP A 104 1.56 -12.07 -1.64
CA ASP A 104 2.84 -11.42 -1.92
C ASP A 104 2.60 -10.05 -2.57
N PRO A 105 3.04 -8.93 -1.96
CA PRO A 105 2.80 -7.60 -2.51
C PRO A 105 3.66 -7.35 -3.75
N GLU A 106 3.03 -6.80 -4.80
CA GLU A 106 3.74 -6.31 -5.98
C GLU A 106 4.00 -4.80 -5.84
N LEU A 107 5.25 -4.39 -5.99
CA LEU A 107 5.64 -2.98 -5.91
C LEU A 107 6.12 -2.47 -7.27
N PHE A 108 5.59 -1.31 -7.66
CA PHE A 108 5.94 -0.63 -8.89
C PHE A 108 6.29 0.83 -8.61
N LEU A 109 7.36 1.31 -9.23
CA LEU A 109 7.71 2.73 -9.25
C LEU A 109 7.45 3.29 -10.64
N GLU A 110 6.58 4.28 -10.73
CA GLU A 110 6.32 5.03 -11.97
C GLU A 110 7.05 6.38 -11.95
N TYR A 111 7.84 6.68 -12.99
CA TYR A 111 8.49 7.97 -13.19
C TYR A 111 8.81 8.19 -14.68
N ASP A 112 8.74 9.44 -15.16
CA ASP A 112 9.06 9.78 -16.57
C ASP A 112 8.28 8.91 -17.60
N GLY A 113 7.02 8.56 -17.27
CA GLY A 113 6.18 7.68 -18.08
C GLY A 113 6.61 6.20 -18.12
N LYS A 114 7.54 5.79 -17.25
CA LYS A 114 8.05 4.42 -17.15
C LYS A 114 7.60 3.79 -15.84
N THR A 115 7.13 2.55 -15.92
CA THR A 115 6.83 1.72 -14.76
C THR A 115 7.94 0.70 -14.56
N VAL A 116 8.54 0.67 -13.37
CA VAL A 116 9.64 -0.23 -13.03
C VAL A 116 9.21 -1.10 -11.83
N PRO A 117 9.20 -2.44 -11.97
CA PRO A 117 8.98 -3.32 -10.84
C PRO A 117 10.12 -3.20 -9.83
N THR A 118 9.80 -3.28 -8.54
CA THR A 118 10.74 -3.15 -7.43
C THR A 118 10.28 -4.02 -6.26
N ASP A 119 11.07 -4.03 -5.19
CA ASP A 119 10.75 -4.67 -3.93
C ASP A 119 10.93 -3.68 -2.75
N GLU A 120 10.52 -4.11 -1.56
CA GLU A 120 10.60 -3.35 -0.32
C GLU A 120 12.03 -2.89 0.03
N LYS A 121 13.05 -3.67 -0.34
CA LYS A 121 14.46 -3.36 -0.03
C LYS A 121 15.01 -2.30 -0.98
N ASN A 122 14.56 -2.29 -2.22
CA ASN A 122 15.09 -1.46 -3.29
C ASN A 122 14.27 -0.18 -3.55
N ILE A 123 13.02 -0.10 -3.11
CA ILE A 123 12.11 1.03 -3.39
C ILE A 123 12.67 2.39 -2.96
N ALA A 124 13.28 2.51 -1.77
CA ALA A 124 13.89 3.76 -1.30
C ALA A 124 15.01 4.24 -2.23
N TYR A 125 15.86 3.31 -2.68
CA TYR A 125 16.93 3.63 -3.62
C TYR A 125 16.39 4.01 -5.00
N ALA A 126 15.40 3.27 -5.49
CA ALA A 126 14.74 3.53 -6.77
C ALA A 126 14.09 4.93 -6.81
N ILE A 127 13.36 5.31 -5.76
CA ILE A 127 12.76 6.66 -5.62
C ILE A 127 13.86 7.74 -5.65
N SER A 128 14.95 7.52 -4.89
CA SER A 128 16.06 8.47 -4.83
C SER A 128 16.71 8.67 -6.20
N LEU A 129 16.89 7.60 -6.97
CA LEU A 129 17.43 7.64 -8.32
C LEU A 129 16.50 8.36 -9.30
N ALA A 130 15.21 8.05 -9.28
CA ALA A 130 14.20 8.68 -10.14
C ALA A 130 14.14 10.19 -9.89
N THR A 131 14.12 10.60 -8.62
CA THR A 131 14.05 12.01 -8.20
C THR A 131 15.27 12.82 -8.67
N ARG A 132 16.49 12.25 -8.56
CA ARG A 132 17.73 12.92 -9.03
C ARG A 132 17.76 13.10 -10.54
N ARG A 133 17.20 12.15 -11.30
CA ARG A 133 17.17 12.20 -12.77
C ARG A 133 16.19 13.26 -13.27
N ASP A 134 15.04 13.40 -12.63
CA ASP A 134 14.04 14.40 -12.97
C ASP A 134 14.54 15.83 -12.67
N GLY A 135 15.21 16.02 -11.52
CA GLY A 135 15.85 17.30 -11.18
C GLY A 135 16.86 17.79 -12.21
N ARG A 136 17.64 16.89 -12.83
CA ARG A 136 18.61 17.23 -13.89
C ARG A 136 17.99 17.50 -15.26
N LYS A 137 16.79 17.00 -15.55
CA LYS A 137 16.09 17.35 -16.80
C LYS A 137 15.64 18.81 -16.75
N ARG A 138 14.97 19.20 -15.66
CA ARG A 138 14.47 20.57 -15.49
C ARG A 138 15.56 21.64 -15.51
N GLU A 139 16.77 21.34 -15.06
CA GLU A 139 17.88 22.31 -15.07
C GLU A 139 18.44 22.56 -16.49
N ARG A 140 18.26 21.60 -17.42
CA ARG A 140 18.70 21.74 -18.83
C ARG A 140 17.63 22.29 -19.77
N ASP A 141 16.37 22.31 -19.35
CA ASP A 141 15.28 22.90 -20.14
C ASP A 141 15.21 24.45 -19.98
N PHE A 142 16.14 25.03 -19.21
CA PHE A 142 16.29 26.47 -18.96
C PHE A 142 17.59 27.06 -19.54
N GLU A 143 18.35 26.29 -20.33
CA GLU A 143 19.54 26.71 -21.08
C GLU A 143 19.23 26.70 -22.59
#